data_AF-A0A962I6D5-F1
#
_entry.id   AF-A0A962I6D5-F1
#
_cell.length_a   1.000
_cell.length_b   1.000
_cell.length_c   1.000
_cell.angle_alpha   90.00
_cell.angle_beta   90.00
_cell.angle_gamma   90.00
#
_symmetry.space_group_name_H-M   'P 1'
#
loop_
_entity.id
_entity.type
_entity.pdbx_description
1 polymer ?
#
loop_
_entity_poly.entity_id
_entity_poly.type
_entity_poly.pdbx_seq_one_letter_code
_entity_poly.pdbx_strand_id
1 'polypeptide(L)'
;MRISLILLWLCSASVAFAGCGELPLASTHRDDGSIISVIVPEAQQLASPRWSPEDGEPPLALSQAITLGLTWARGHYTRFDEVDIDSVSLSRIGCSDLRDRWYYLVHFSLKIEGQRLFGSGNFAAVLMDGTVVPPTVRE
;
A
#
# COMPACT_ATOMS: atom_id res chain seq x y z
N MET A 1 -32.95 -34.06 -50.45
CA MET A 1 -33.14 -33.51 -49.10
C MET A 1 -31.76 -33.26 -48.51
N ARG A 2 -31.25 -32.02 -48.58
CA ARG A 2 -29.90 -31.65 -48.12
C ARG A 2 -30.04 -30.93 -46.78
N ILE A 3 -29.57 -31.54 -45.71
CA ILE A 3 -29.55 -30.96 -44.36
C ILE A 3 -28.20 -30.25 -44.21
N SER A 4 -28.20 -28.93 -44.34
CA SER A 4 -27.03 -28.10 -44.02
C SER A 4 -26.90 -28.00 -42.49
N LEU A 5 -25.86 -28.61 -41.93
CA LEU A 5 -25.43 -28.36 -40.55
C LEU A 5 -24.73 -27.00 -40.49
N ILE A 6 -25.36 -26.03 -39.84
CA ILE A 6 -24.73 -24.77 -39.44
C ILE A 6 -24.06 -25.01 -38.08
N LEU A 7 -22.73 -25.15 -38.07
CA LEU A 7 -21.95 -25.12 -36.84
C LEU A 7 -21.93 -23.67 -36.31
N LEU A 8 -22.70 -23.39 -35.26
CA LEU A 8 -22.56 -22.15 -34.49
C LEU A 8 -21.24 -22.20 -33.71
N TRP A 9 -20.26 -21.43 -34.17
CA TRP A 9 -19.00 -21.20 -33.46
C TRP A 9 -19.28 -20.25 -32.29
N LEU A 10 -19.36 -20.79 -31.07
CA LEU A 10 -19.43 -20.02 -29.84
C LEU A 10 -18.06 -19.35 -29.60
N CYS A 11 -17.91 -18.11 -30.08
CA CYS A 11 -16.83 -17.21 -29.66
C CYS A 11 -16.96 -16.99 -28.15
N SER A 12 -16.17 -17.70 -27.37
CA SER A 12 -15.97 -17.41 -25.95
C SER A 12 -15.16 -16.12 -25.87
N ALA A 13 -15.84 -14.98 -25.74
CA ALA A 13 -15.18 -13.74 -25.40
C ALA A 13 -14.70 -13.86 -23.94
N SER A 14 -13.43 -14.17 -23.76
CA SER A 14 -12.77 -14.08 -22.46
C SER A 14 -12.81 -12.62 -22.03
N VAL A 15 -13.71 -12.28 -21.12
CA VAL A 15 -13.68 -10.99 -20.43
C VAL A 15 -12.41 -11.00 -19.59
N ALA A 16 -11.39 -10.27 -20.03
CA ALA A 16 -10.23 -10.00 -19.20
C ALA A 16 -10.72 -9.14 -18.03
N PHE A 17 -10.89 -9.74 -16.86
CA PHE A 17 -10.99 -8.97 -15.62
C PHE A 17 -9.66 -8.24 -15.47
N ALA A 18 -9.69 -6.92 -15.62
CA ALA A 18 -8.57 -6.07 -15.27
C ALA A 18 -8.46 -6.05 -13.73
N GLY A 19 -7.79 -7.07 -13.18
CA GLY A 19 -7.48 -7.12 -11.75
C GLY A 19 -6.60 -5.95 -11.34
N CYS A 20 -6.60 -5.63 -10.04
CA CYS A 20 -5.86 -4.49 -9.52
C CYS A 20 -4.34 -4.65 -9.66
N GLY A 21 -3.84 -5.89 -9.79
CA GLY A 21 -2.40 -6.16 -9.93
C GLY A 21 -1.56 -5.59 -8.77
N GLU A 22 -0.25 -5.51 -8.98
CA GLU A 22 0.70 -4.92 -8.03
C GLU A 22 0.84 -3.41 -8.24
N LEU A 23 -0.20 -2.66 -7.86
CA LEU A 23 -0.14 -1.19 -7.89
C LEU A 23 0.57 -0.65 -6.65
N PRO A 24 1.40 0.41 -6.79
CA PRO A 24 1.97 1.08 -5.63
C PRO A 24 0.86 1.76 -4.84
N LEU A 25 0.86 1.55 -3.53
CA LEU A 25 -0.01 2.31 -2.62
C LEU A 25 0.45 3.76 -2.50
N ALA A 26 1.76 3.94 -2.39
CA ALA A 26 2.43 5.23 -2.32
C ALA A 26 3.78 5.16 -3.02
N SER A 27 4.17 6.24 -3.69
CA SER A 27 5.47 6.37 -4.35
C SER A 27 6.01 7.78 -4.17
N THR A 28 7.33 7.93 -4.10
CA THR A 28 8.00 9.24 -4.18
C THR A 28 9.33 9.10 -4.89
N HIS A 29 9.84 10.22 -5.41
CA HIS A 29 11.18 10.30 -5.98
C HIS A 29 12.17 10.70 -4.89
N ARG A 30 13.34 10.06 -4.91
CA ARG A 30 14.50 10.49 -4.14
C ARG A 30 15.34 11.48 -4.92
N ASP A 31 16.25 12.15 -4.23
CA ASP A 31 17.17 13.14 -4.81
C ASP A 31 18.10 12.52 -5.88
N ASP A 32 18.36 11.22 -5.80
CA ASP A 32 19.13 10.45 -6.79
C ASP A 32 18.31 10.04 -8.04
N GLY A 33 17.04 10.43 -8.10
CA GLY A 33 16.11 10.08 -9.18
C GLY A 33 15.43 8.71 -9.00
N SER A 34 15.86 7.88 -8.05
CA SER A 34 15.23 6.58 -7.80
C SER A 34 13.80 6.74 -7.28
N ILE A 35 12.94 5.78 -7.62
CA ILE A 35 11.56 5.75 -7.14
C ILE A 35 11.49 4.79 -5.97
N ILE A 36 11.01 5.27 -4.83
CA ILE A 36 10.70 4.41 -3.69
C ILE A 36 9.19 4.29 -3.55
N SER A 37 8.70 3.05 -3.47
CA SER A 37 7.26 2.74 -3.46
C SER A 37 6.90 1.68 -2.42
N VAL A 38 5.74 1.83 -1.80
CA VAL A 38 5.08 0.75 -1.07
C VAL A 38 4.23 -0.03 -2.07
N ILE A 39 4.51 -1.31 -2.24
CA ILE A 39 3.78 -2.19 -3.16
C ILE A 39 3.19 -3.32 -2.34
N VAL A 40 1.89 -3.58 -2.56
CA VAL A 40 1.16 -4.64 -1.87
C VAL A 40 0.63 -5.58 -2.94
N PRO A 41 0.90 -6.90 -2.84
CA PRO A 41 0.31 -7.87 -3.76
C PRO A 41 -1.22 -7.85 -3.67
N GLU A 42 -1.91 -8.03 -4.80
CA GLU A 42 -3.38 -7.98 -4.87
C GLU A 42 -4.06 -8.90 -3.84
N ALA A 43 -3.53 -10.12 -3.63
CA ALA A 43 -4.04 -11.05 -2.63
C ALA A 43 -4.05 -10.47 -1.21
N GLN A 44 -3.01 -9.70 -0.86
CA GLN A 44 -2.92 -9.05 0.45
C GLN A 44 -3.83 -7.83 0.54
N GLN A 45 -4.02 -7.08 -0.56
CA GLN A 45 -4.99 -5.98 -0.60
C GLN A 45 -6.43 -6.49 -0.39
N LEU A 46 -6.77 -7.62 -1.00
CA LEU A 46 -8.08 -8.28 -0.87
C LEU A 46 -8.32 -8.83 0.54
N ALA A 47 -7.28 -9.36 1.18
CA ALA A 47 -7.32 -9.91 2.53
C ALA A 47 -7.47 -8.84 3.63
N SER A 48 -7.01 -7.61 3.37
CA SER A 48 -7.21 -6.48 4.29
C SER A 48 -8.71 -6.27 4.58
N PRO A 49 -9.11 -5.92 5.81
CA PRO A 49 -10.50 -5.64 6.16
C PRO A 49 -11.16 -4.58 5.27
N ARG A 50 -12.44 -4.79 4.94
CA ARG A 50 -13.27 -3.74 4.30
C ARG A 50 -13.64 -2.71 5.35
N TRP A 51 -13.57 -1.44 5.00
CA TRP A 51 -14.02 -0.33 5.83
C TRP A 51 -14.25 0.93 4.99
N SER A 52 -15.19 1.77 5.43
CA SER A 52 -15.35 3.13 4.95
C SER A 52 -15.52 4.11 6.12
N PRO A 53 -15.20 5.40 5.96
CA PRO A 53 -15.39 6.40 7.01
C PRO A 53 -16.83 6.52 7.53
N GLU A 54 -17.82 6.08 6.74
CA GLU A 54 -19.23 6.08 7.13
C GLU A 54 -19.58 4.95 8.11
N ASP A 55 -18.74 3.90 8.19
CA ASP A 55 -18.94 2.74 9.07
C ASP A 55 -18.44 2.97 10.50
N GLY A 56 -17.91 4.16 10.81
CA GLY A 56 -17.36 4.53 12.11
C GLY A 56 -15.83 4.43 12.17
N GLU A 57 -15.29 4.02 13.31
CA GLU A 57 -13.83 3.90 13.48
C GLU A 57 -13.21 2.81 12.59
N PRO A 58 -11.98 3.00 12.10
CA PRO A 58 -11.29 2.00 11.28
C PRO A 58 -10.99 0.71 12.06
N PRO A 59 -10.89 -0.45 11.38
CA PRO A 59 -10.63 -1.75 12.02
C PRO A 59 -9.32 -1.78 12.81
N LEU A 60 -8.33 -1.01 12.36
CA LEU A 60 -7.08 -0.77 13.08
C LEU A 60 -7.10 0.65 13.63
N ALA A 61 -7.00 0.81 14.95
CA ALA A 61 -6.91 2.12 15.56
C ALA A 61 -5.60 2.84 15.16
N LEU A 62 -5.66 4.16 14.96
CA LEU A 62 -4.49 4.98 14.61
C LEU A 62 -3.31 4.79 15.58
N SER A 63 -3.58 4.68 16.88
CA SER A 63 -2.55 4.45 17.91
C SER A 63 -1.81 3.11 17.74
N GLN A 64 -2.52 2.07 17.30
CA GLN A 64 -1.93 0.77 17.01
C GLN A 64 -1.10 0.84 15.72
N ALA A 65 -1.63 1.49 14.67
CA ALA A 65 -0.88 1.71 13.43
C ALA A 65 0.44 2.47 13.67
N ILE A 66 0.39 3.51 14.51
CA ILE A 66 1.56 4.28 14.95
C ILE A 66 2.59 3.37 15.64
N THR A 67 2.14 2.53 16.57
CA THR A 67 3.02 1.63 17.33
C THR A 67 3.69 0.61 16.42
N LEU A 68 2.92 -0.01 15.52
CA LEU A 68 3.41 -0.99 14.55
C LEU A 68 4.41 -0.35 13.57
N GLY A 69 4.04 0.79 12.99
CA GLY A 69 4.90 1.53 12.06
C GLY A 69 6.21 1.96 12.71
N LEU A 70 6.16 2.52 13.92
CA LEU A 70 7.36 2.96 14.65
C LEU A 70 8.26 1.80 15.07
N THR A 71 7.66 0.68 15.49
CA THR A 71 8.41 -0.55 15.83
C THR A 71 9.18 -1.07 14.62
N TRP A 72 8.50 -1.17 13.47
CA TRP A 72 9.16 -1.53 12.22
C TRP A 72 10.27 -0.53 11.84
N ALA A 73 9.97 0.77 11.90
CA ALA A 73 10.90 1.81 11.46
C ALA A 73 12.19 1.82 12.28
N ARG A 74 12.11 1.63 13.61
CA ARG A 74 13.29 1.52 14.47
C ARG A 74 14.12 0.27 14.20
N GLY A 75 13.47 -0.84 13.83
CA GLY A 75 14.15 -2.06 13.42
C GLY A 75 14.76 -1.98 12.01
N HIS A 76 14.22 -1.12 11.14
CA HIS A 76 14.66 -0.97 9.76
C HIS A 76 15.73 0.11 9.58
N TYR A 77 15.53 1.28 10.19
CA TYR A 77 16.42 2.44 10.11
C TYR A 77 17.46 2.41 11.25
N THR A 78 18.24 1.33 11.33
CA THR A 78 19.18 1.08 12.44
C THR A 78 20.41 1.98 12.48
N ARG A 79 20.66 2.75 11.42
CA ARG A 79 21.82 3.66 11.31
C ARG A 79 21.57 5.04 11.90
N PHE A 80 20.37 5.30 12.41
CA PHE A 80 19.94 6.60 12.91
C PHE A 80 19.75 6.50 14.43
N ASP A 81 20.08 7.57 15.15
CA ASP A 81 20.02 7.59 16.61
C ASP A 81 18.56 7.65 17.10
N GLU A 82 17.72 8.36 16.34
CA GLU A 82 16.31 8.55 16.65
C GLU A 82 15.47 8.41 15.39
N VAL A 83 14.34 7.73 15.56
CA VAL A 83 13.30 7.57 14.55
C VAL A 83 11.99 8.03 15.19
N ASP A 84 11.42 9.09 14.64
CA ASP A 84 10.18 9.71 15.08
C ASP A 84 9.12 9.65 13.97
N ILE A 85 7.87 9.87 14.36
CA ILE A 85 6.77 10.03 13.40
C ILE A 85 6.76 11.48 12.93
N ASP A 86 6.80 11.66 11.62
CA ASP A 86 6.61 12.97 10.99
C ASP A 86 5.13 13.25 10.75
N SER A 87 4.45 12.31 10.09
CA SER A 87 3.03 12.41 9.79
C SER A 87 2.42 11.03 9.59
N VAL A 88 1.10 10.96 9.74
CA VAL A 88 0.31 9.78 9.40
C VAL A 88 -0.86 10.25 8.54
N SER A 89 -1.05 9.61 7.39
CA SER A 89 -2.23 9.83 6.55
C SER A 89 -3.04 8.55 6.44
N LEU A 90 -4.37 8.70 6.35
CA LEU A 90 -5.30 7.61 6.09
C LEU A 90 -5.72 7.69 4.62
N SER A 91 -5.40 6.66 3.84
CA SER A 91 -5.55 6.66 2.38
C SER A 91 -6.32 5.44 1.91
N ARG A 92 -7.13 5.63 0.87
CA ARG A 92 -7.81 4.54 0.16
C ARG A 92 -6.88 3.90 -0.85
N ILE A 93 -6.97 2.58 -1.04
CA ILE A 93 -6.26 1.90 -2.13
C ILE A 93 -6.76 2.42 -3.47
N GLY A 94 -5.83 2.78 -4.37
CA GLY A 94 -6.12 3.48 -5.64
C GLY A 94 -6.81 2.65 -6.73
N CYS A 95 -7.25 1.43 -6.44
CA CYS A 95 -7.94 0.57 -7.40
C CYS A 95 -9.46 0.69 -7.30
N SER A 96 -10.16 0.74 -8.44
CA SER A 96 -11.63 0.87 -8.50
C SER A 96 -12.38 -0.25 -7.77
N ASP A 97 -11.79 -1.44 -7.73
CA ASP A 97 -12.43 -2.65 -7.19
C ASP A 97 -12.17 -2.80 -5.67
N LEU A 98 -11.32 -1.94 -5.10
CA LEU A 98 -10.90 -1.95 -3.71
C LEU A 98 -11.24 -0.63 -2.99
N ARG A 99 -12.37 -0.01 -3.36
CA ARG A 99 -12.79 1.30 -2.83
C ARG A 99 -13.06 1.36 -1.33
N ASP A 100 -13.24 0.21 -0.70
CA ASP A 100 -13.45 0.05 0.73
C ASP A 100 -12.23 -0.57 1.41
N ARG A 101 -11.06 -0.50 0.76
CA ARG A 101 -9.78 -0.87 1.37
C ARG A 101 -8.98 0.38 1.62
N TRP A 102 -8.53 0.50 2.85
CA TRP A 102 -7.79 1.65 3.34
C TRP A 102 -6.49 1.17 4.00
N TYR A 103 -5.57 2.10 4.17
CA TYR A 103 -4.30 1.89 4.85
C TYR A 103 -3.84 3.20 5.47
N TYR A 104 -3.00 3.09 6.49
CA TYR A 104 -2.25 4.23 7.01
C TYR A 104 -0.92 4.32 6.28
N LEU A 105 -0.54 5.51 5.82
CA LEU A 105 0.82 5.81 5.38
C LEU A 105 1.52 6.61 6.49
N VAL A 106 2.55 6.01 7.08
CA VAL A 106 3.31 6.60 8.18
C VAL A 106 4.62 7.13 7.62
N HIS A 107 4.86 8.42 7.74
CA HIS A 107 6.13 9.07 7.42
C HIS A 107 6.98 9.23 8.67
N PHE A 108 8.28 9.00 8.52
CA PHE A 108 9.24 9.03 9.62
C PHE A 108 10.24 10.17 9.45
N SER A 109 10.56 10.81 10.57
CA SER A 109 11.70 11.71 10.70
C SER A 109 12.88 10.93 11.26
N LEU A 110 14.00 10.95 10.55
CA LEU A 110 15.24 10.30 10.98
C LEU A 110 16.19 11.37 11.52
N LYS A 111 16.89 11.08 12.62
CA LYS A 111 17.90 11.99 13.18
C LYS A 111 19.26 11.32 13.37
N ILE A 112 20.32 12.09 13.15
CA ILE A 112 21.70 11.75 13.53
C ILE A 112 22.22 12.89 14.39
N GLU A 113 22.77 12.56 15.56
CA GLU A 113 23.29 13.53 16.53
C GLU A 113 22.25 14.61 16.91
N GLY A 114 20.98 14.21 17.00
CA GLY A 114 19.86 15.11 17.29
C GLY A 114 19.42 16.02 16.14
N GLN A 115 20.12 15.99 15.00
CA GLN A 115 19.73 16.76 13.81
C GLN A 115 18.79 15.96 12.93
N ARG A 116 17.63 16.55 12.61
CA ARG A 116 16.67 15.97 11.67
C ARG A 116 17.25 15.98 10.27
N LEU A 117 17.25 14.81 9.63
CA LEU A 117 17.59 14.67 8.23
C LEU A 117 16.37 14.96 7.38
N PHE A 118 16.54 15.85 6.41
CA PHE A 118 15.56 16.10 5.39
C PHE A 118 15.82 15.14 4.23
N GLY A 119 14.78 14.40 3.85
CA GLY A 119 14.84 13.45 2.75
C GLY A 119 13.47 12.83 2.51
N SER A 120 13.20 12.49 1.26
CA SER A 120 12.02 11.70 0.89
C SER A 120 12.29 10.21 1.07
N GLY A 121 11.24 9.38 1.13
CA GLY A 121 11.41 7.92 1.16
C GLY A 121 11.46 7.27 2.53
N ASN A 122 11.25 8.01 3.61
CA ASN A 122 11.17 7.45 4.96
C ASN A 122 9.70 7.23 5.32
N PHE A 123 9.09 6.16 4.81
CA PHE A 123 7.70 5.83 5.10
C PHE A 123 7.42 4.34 4.98
N ALA A 124 6.34 3.89 5.60
CA ALA A 124 5.76 2.56 5.42
C ALA A 124 4.25 2.64 5.44
N ALA A 125 3.58 1.68 4.79
CA ALA A 125 2.15 1.52 4.97
C ALA A 125 1.84 0.55 6.11
N VAL A 126 0.71 0.78 6.78
CA VAL A 126 0.10 -0.17 7.71
C VAL A 126 -1.32 -0.45 7.24
N LEU A 127 -1.58 -1.70 6.86
CA LEU A 127 -2.90 -2.14 6.40
C LEU A 127 -3.87 -2.25 7.59
N MET A 128 -5.18 -2.29 7.31
CA MET A 128 -6.21 -2.35 8.35
C MET A 128 -6.24 -3.65 9.14
N ASP A 129 -5.50 -4.69 8.73
CA ASP A 129 -5.26 -5.91 9.52
C ASP A 129 -4.04 -5.80 10.46
N GLY A 130 -3.33 -4.66 10.46
CA GLY A 130 -2.11 -4.46 11.22
C GLY A 130 -0.82 -4.85 10.49
N THR A 131 -0.90 -5.30 9.23
CA THR A 131 0.30 -5.64 8.48
C THR A 131 1.09 -4.40 8.10
N VAL A 132 2.38 -4.36 8.46
CA VAL A 132 3.32 -3.31 8.03
C VAL A 132 3.94 -3.70 6.70
N VAL A 133 3.82 -2.81 5.71
CA VAL A 133 4.37 -2.99 4.37
C VAL A 133 5.53 -2.02 4.18
N PRO A 134 6.77 -2.53 4.03
CA PRO A 134 7.94 -1.69 3.85
C PRO A 134 7.94 -1.03 2.47
N PRO A 135 8.66 0.10 2.31
CA PRO A 135 8.92 0.65 1.01
C PRO A 135 9.99 -0.20 0.28
N THR A 136 9.92 -0.22 -1.04
CA THR A 136 10.88 -0.88 -1.93
C THR A 136 11.40 0.12 -2.95
N VAL A 137 12.66 -0.01 -3.34
CA VAL A 137 13.30 0.85 -4.34
C VAL A 137 13.11 0.21 -5.72
N ARG A 138 12.72 1.03 -6.71
CA ARG A 138 12.72 0.67 -8.12
C ARG A 138 13.72 1.56 -8.86
N GLU A 139 14.50 0.92 -9.74
CA GLU A 139 15.38 1.55 -10.73
C GLU A 139 14.63 1.89 -12.01
#